data_AF-A0A395GWS9-F1
#
_entry.id   AF-A0A395GWS9-F1
#
_cell.length_a   1.000
_cell.length_b   1.000
_cell.length_c   1.000
_cell.angle_alpha   90.00
_cell.angle_beta   90.00
_cell.angle_gamma   90.00
#
_symmetry.space_group_name_H-M   'P 1'
#
loop_
_entity.id
_entity.type
_entity.pdbx_description
1 polymer ?
#
loop_
_entity_poly.entity_id
_entity_poly.type
_entity_poly.pdbx_seq_one_letter_code
_entity_poly.pdbx_strand_id
1 'polypeptide(L)'
;MFSSNPDNKPPRTHPTRQEMDEIAKSLIGKPAPPMPTVLPDLISIDGHQFPINREGVPQAITDKLEDILEMGGTYEQIPPEVLEYELKGDDYVRDEEEGGGDGGSARDGK
;
A
#
# COMPACT_ATOMS: atom_id res chain seq x y z
N MET A 1 -32.51 -14.21 -39.53
CA MET A 1 -31.22 -14.88 -39.29
C MET A 1 -30.26 -13.80 -38.79
N PHE A 2 -29.86 -13.90 -37.51
CA PHE A 2 -28.61 -13.42 -36.86
C PHE A 2 -28.15 -11.97 -37.13
N SER A 3 -27.85 -11.10 -36.16
CA SER A 3 -27.79 -11.17 -34.70
C SER A 3 -27.75 -9.74 -34.19
N SER A 4 -28.52 -9.43 -33.15
CA SER A 4 -28.26 -8.27 -32.30
C SER A 4 -26.95 -8.50 -31.56
N ASN A 5 -25.91 -7.73 -31.85
CA ASN A 5 -24.71 -7.68 -31.02
C ASN A 5 -24.67 -6.31 -30.30
N PRO A 6 -24.96 -6.26 -28.99
CA PRO A 6 -24.72 -5.08 -28.17
C PRO A 6 -23.27 -5.10 -27.68
N ASP A 7 -22.32 -4.67 -28.52
CA ASP A 7 -20.98 -4.30 -28.07
C ASP A 7 -20.65 -2.92 -28.60
N ASN A 8 -21.36 -1.92 -28.07
CA ASN A 8 -20.98 -0.52 -28.18
C ASN A 8 -20.29 -0.12 -26.88
N LYS A 9 -19.13 -0.71 -26.63
CA LYS A 9 -18.18 -0.14 -25.67
C LYS A 9 -17.31 0.82 -26.46
N PRO A 10 -17.26 2.13 -26.13
CA PRO A 10 -16.33 3.01 -26.81
C PRO A 10 -14.91 2.41 -26.65
N PRO A 11 -14.08 2.40 -27.69
CA PRO A 11 -12.67 2.08 -27.52
C PRO A 11 -12.14 3.00 -26.41
N ARG A 12 -11.26 2.50 -25.53
CA ARG A 12 -10.60 3.35 -24.54
C ARG A 12 -9.72 4.33 -25.32
N THR A 13 -10.29 5.46 -25.73
CA THR A 13 -9.61 6.49 -26.47
C THR A 13 -8.63 7.13 -25.49
N HIS A 14 -7.33 6.97 -25.76
CA HIS A 14 -6.33 7.74 -25.04
C HIS A 14 -6.55 9.21 -25.39
N PRO A 15 -6.66 10.11 -24.39
CA PRO A 15 -6.84 11.52 -24.66
C PRO A 15 -5.68 12.02 -25.53
N THR A 16 -6.00 12.76 -26.58
CA THR A 16 -5.01 13.44 -27.39
C THR A 16 -4.26 14.47 -26.54
N ARG A 17 -3.06 14.88 -26.97
CA ARG A 17 -2.27 15.90 -26.24
C ARG A 17 -3.07 17.17 -25.96
N GLN A 18 -3.93 17.59 -26.90
CA GLN A 18 -4.81 18.74 -26.71
C GLN A 18 -5.84 18.50 -25.60
N GLU A 19 -6.45 17.31 -25.53
CA GLU A 19 -7.38 16.96 -24.45
C GLU A 19 -6.65 16.86 -23.10
N MET A 20 -5.42 16.35 -23.08
CA MET A 20 -4.58 16.33 -21.88
C MET A 20 -4.27 17.75 -21.37
N ASP A 21 -3.99 18.70 -22.27
CA ASP A 21 -3.77 20.11 -21.93
C ASP A 21 -5.04 20.76 -21.35
N GLU A 22 -6.23 20.48 -21.91
CA GLU A 22 -7.50 20.99 -21.38
C GLU A 22 -7.85 20.37 -20.02
N ILE A 23 -7.58 19.07 -19.83
CA ILE A 23 -7.72 18.39 -18.53
C ILE A 23 -6.78 19.02 -17.51
N ALA A 24 -5.52 19.22 -17.86
CA ALA A 24 -4.52 19.84 -16.99
C ALA A 24 -4.94 21.27 -16.59
N LYS A 25 -5.36 22.10 -17.54
CA LYS A 25 -5.89 23.45 -17.26
C LYS A 25 -7.09 23.41 -16.32
N SER A 26 -7.96 22.42 -16.47
CA SER A 26 -9.13 22.26 -15.59
C SER A 26 -8.78 21.87 -14.16
N LEU A 27 -7.57 21.33 -13.91
CA LEU A 27 -7.08 20.91 -12.59
C LEU A 27 -6.30 22.01 -11.88
N ILE A 28 -5.80 23.02 -12.61
CA ILE A 28 -5.11 24.17 -12.03
C ILE A 28 -6.07 24.91 -11.09
N GLY A 29 -5.67 25.05 -9.82
CA GLY A 29 -6.44 25.76 -8.80
C GLY A 29 -7.57 24.96 -8.14
N LYS A 30 -7.78 23.71 -8.54
CA LYS A 30 -8.62 22.79 -7.77
C LYS A 30 -7.82 22.23 -6.59
N PRO A 31 -8.35 22.25 -5.35
CA PRO A 31 -7.72 21.51 -4.28
C PRO A 31 -7.68 20.03 -4.68
N ALA A 32 -6.53 19.39 -4.48
CA ALA A 32 -6.45 17.95 -4.58
C ALA A 32 -7.54 17.35 -3.68
N PRO A 33 -8.28 16.33 -4.13
CA PRO A 33 -9.15 15.60 -3.22
C PRO A 33 -8.31 15.16 -2.01
N PRO A 34 -8.85 15.24 -0.78
CA PRO A 34 -8.15 14.68 0.36
C PRO A 34 -7.82 13.23 0.02
N MET A 35 -6.54 12.88 0.01
CA MET A 35 -6.17 11.48 -0.08
C MET A 35 -6.91 10.78 1.06
N PRO A 36 -7.63 9.67 0.81
CA PRO A 36 -8.18 8.90 1.89
C PRO A 36 -7.01 8.59 2.82
N THR A 37 -7.07 9.08 4.05
CA THR A 37 -6.11 8.72 5.10
C THR A 37 -6.45 7.27 5.43
N VAL A 38 -5.96 6.34 4.62
CA VAL A 38 -5.93 4.94 4.99
C VAL A 38 -5.01 4.95 6.21
N LEU A 39 -5.59 4.74 7.39
CA LEU A 39 -4.76 4.48 8.56
C LEU A 39 -3.86 3.32 8.16
N PRO A 40 -2.54 3.41 8.35
CA PRO A 40 -1.67 2.32 7.98
C PRO A 40 -2.17 1.07 8.70
N ASP A 41 -2.35 -0.03 8.00
CA ASP A 41 -2.75 -1.32 8.61
C ASP A 41 -1.60 -1.94 9.44
N LEU A 42 -0.59 -1.13 9.75
CA LEU A 42 0.69 -1.51 10.36
C LEU A 42 1.23 -0.37 11.24
N ILE A 43 1.74 -0.71 12.42
CA ILE A 43 2.56 0.16 13.26
C ILE A 43 4.00 -0.36 13.24
N SER A 44 4.97 0.56 13.11
CA SER A 44 6.40 0.23 13.18
C SER A 44 7.01 0.81 14.45
N ILE A 45 7.58 -0.05 15.30
CA ILE A 45 8.27 0.35 16.54
C ILE A 45 9.68 -0.25 16.48
N ASP A 46 10.70 0.61 16.53
CA ASP A 46 12.11 0.19 16.52
C ASP A 46 12.50 -0.74 15.35
N GLY A 47 11.86 -0.56 14.19
CA GLY A 47 12.07 -1.41 13.01
C GLY A 47 11.26 -2.70 12.98
N HIS A 48 10.50 -3.01 14.03
CA HIS A 48 9.56 -4.13 14.08
C HIS A 48 8.18 -3.69 13.62
N GLN A 49 7.56 -4.48 12.75
CA GLN A 49 6.23 -4.20 12.20
C GLN A 49 5.15 -5.03 12.88
N PHE A 50 4.04 -4.38 13.21
CA PHE A 50 2.88 -5.00 13.84
C PHE A 50 1.63 -4.70 13.03
N PRO A 51 0.78 -5.71 12.75
CA PRO A 51 -0.48 -5.50 12.06
C PRO A 51 -1.48 -4.83 12.99
N ILE A 52 -2.20 -3.84 12.46
CA ILE A 52 -3.34 -3.19 13.11
C ILE A 52 -4.52 -3.17 12.15
N ASN A 53 -5.75 -3.13 12.69
CA ASN A 53 -6.98 -3.15 11.90
C ASN A 53 -7.13 -4.37 10.95
N ARG A 54 -6.42 -5.48 11.22
CA ARG A 54 -6.51 -6.75 10.48
C ARG A 54 -7.40 -7.77 11.19
N GLU A 55 -7.98 -8.68 10.42
CA GLU A 55 -8.70 -9.83 10.98
C GLU A 55 -7.77 -10.66 11.88
N GLY A 56 -8.19 -10.91 13.11
CA GLY A 56 -7.42 -11.66 14.10
C GLY A 56 -6.56 -10.81 15.04
N VAL A 57 -6.42 -9.50 14.80
CA VAL A 57 -5.76 -8.57 15.73
C VAL A 57 -6.82 -7.89 16.61
N PRO A 58 -6.82 -8.10 17.93
CA PRO A 58 -7.73 -7.42 18.84
C PRO A 58 -7.47 -5.90 18.87
N GLN A 59 -8.51 -5.08 18.98
CA GLN A 59 -8.39 -3.63 19.14
C GLN A 59 -7.45 -3.24 20.30
N ALA A 60 -7.49 -4.00 21.40
CA ALA A 60 -6.62 -3.76 22.55
C ALA A 60 -5.12 -3.91 22.23
N ILE A 61 -4.75 -4.68 21.21
CA ILE A 61 -3.35 -4.79 20.73
C ILE A 61 -2.99 -3.54 19.93
N THR A 62 -3.89 -3.08 19.05
CA THR A 62 -3.75 -1.81 18.32
C THR A 62 -3.57 -0.63 19.29
N ASP A 63 -4.46 -0.47 20.27
CA ASP A 63 -4.42 0.64 21.23
C ASP A 63 -3.10 0.66 22.01
N LYS A 64 -2.57 -0.52 22.40
CA LYS A 64 -1.26 -0.64 23.08
C LYS A 64 -0.11 -0.19 22.18
N LEU A 65 -0.13 -0.58 20.91
CA LEU A 65 0.91 -0.20 19.95
C LEU A 65 0.87 1.31 19.66
N GLU A 66 -0.33 1.90 19.56
CA GLU A 66 -0.51 3.34 19.41
C GLU A 66 0.03 4.11 20.63
N ASP A 67 -0.31 3.68 21.84
CA ASP A 67 0.16 4.32 23.08
C ASP A 67 1.69 4.28 23.21
N ILE A 68 2.32 3.15 22.86
CA ILE A 68 3.78 3.03 22.83
C ILE A 68 4.39 3.95 21.77
N LEU A 69 3.80 4.01 20.57
CA LEU A 69 4.28 4.87 19.49
C LEU A 69 4.15 6.36 19.86
N GLU A 70 3.04 6.77 20.46
CA GLU A 70 2.80 8.15 20.91
C GLU A 70 3.76 8.57 22.02
N MET A 71 4.11 7.65 22.92
CA MET A 71 5.13 7.88 23.95
C MET A 71 6.57 7.81 23.42
N GLY A 72 6.78 7.42 22.16
CA GLY A 72 8.10 7.20 21.58
C GLY A 72 8.84 6.01 22.19
N GLY A 73 8.09 4.98 22.60
CA GLY A 73 8.65 3.78 23.22
C GLY A 73 9.38 2.86 22.24
N THR A 74 10.15 1.94 22.80
CA THR A 74 10.98 0.98 22.05
C THR A 74 10.41 -0.44 22.10
N TYR A 75 10.97 -1.35 21.30
CA TYR A 75 10.52 -2.75 21.24
C TYR A 75 10.53 -3.46 22.61
N GLU A 76 11.48 -3.11 23.49
CA GLU A 76 11.58 -3.69 24.84
C GLU A 76 10.38 -3.35 25.74
N GLN A 77 9.64 -2.29 25.43
CA GLN A 77 8.45 -1.87 26.16
C GLN A 77 7.18 -2.55 25.65
N ILE A 78 7.26 -3.28 24.53
CA ILE A 78 6.12 -3.98 23.96
C ILE A 78 5.84 -5.23 24.79
N PRO A 79 4.62 -5.40 25.32
CA PRO A 79 4.29 -6.56 26.13
C PRO A 79 4.31 -7.84 25.29
N PRO A 80 4.64 -9.00 25.88
CA PRO A 80 4.85 -10.25 25.15
C PRO A 80 3.60 -10.71 24.37
N GLU A 81 2.41 -10.40 24.87
CA GLU A 81 1.14 -10.67 24.15
C GLU A 81 1.01 -9.90 22.83
N VAL A 82 1.66 -8.73 22.71
CA VAL A 82 1.68 -7.92 21.49
C VAL A 82 2.79 -8.42 20.56
N LEU A 83 3.92 -8.88 21.12
CA LEU A 83 5.01 -9.48 20.35
C LEU A 83 4.59 -10.71 19.55
N GLU A 84 3.57 -11.45 19.98
CA GLU A 84 3.01 -12.58 19.23
C GLU A 84 2.43 -12.17 17.86
N TYR A 85 2.07 -10.90 17.70
CA TYR A 85 1.53 -10.34 16.47
C TYR A 85 2.60 -9.70 15.59
N GLU A 86 3.87 -9.67 16.00
CA GLU A 86 4.95 -9.14 15.18
C GLU A 86 5.02 -9.86 13.83
N LEU A 87 5.02 -9.08 12.74
CA LEU A 87 5.22 -9.62 11.40
C LEU A 87 6.68 -10.07 11.27
N LYS A 88 6.87 -11.32 10.88
CA LYS A 88 8.20 -11.86 10.55
C LYS A 88 8.45 -11.67 9.06
N GLY A 89 9.74 -11.58 8.68
CA GLY A 89 10.25 -11.13 7.37
C GLY A 89 9.40 -11.39 6.11
N ASP A 90 8.76 -12.55 5.98
CA ASP A 90 7.93 -12.90 4.82
C ASP A 90 6.50 -12.32 4.84
N ASP A 91 6.00 -11.85 5.99
CA ASP A 91 4.67 -11.24 6.18
C ASP A 91 4.68 -9.70 6.06
N TYR A 92 5.86 -9.10 5.87
CA TYR A 92 5.98 -7.70 5.52
C TYR A 92 5.24 -7.51 4.20
N VAL A 93 4.09 -6.83 4.24
CA VAL A 93 3.36 -6.46 3.02
C VAL A 93 4.22 -5.41 2.33
N ARG A 94 5.18 -5.88 1.55
CA ARG A 94 5.87 -5.07 0.56
C ARG A 94 4.78 -4.62 -0.39
N ASP A 95 4.40 -3.35 -0.32
CA ASP A 95 3.74 -2.69 -1.43
C ASP A 95 4.55 -3.07 -2.68
N GLU A 96 4.00 -3.97 -3.50
CA GLU A 96 4.55 -4.32 -4.79
C GLU A 96 4.37 -3.10 -5.71
N GLU A 97 5.16 -2.04 -5.49
CA GLU A 97 5.48 -1.06 -6.52
C GLU A 97 6.97 -1.11 -6.83
N GLU A 98 7.23 -1.78 -7.97
CA GLU A 98 8.33 -1.63 -8.93
C GLU A 98 9.78 -1.40 -8.43
N GLY A 99 10.67 -2.32 -8.82
CA GLY A 99 12.08 -1.96 -9.01
C GLY A 99 13.08 -3.11 -8.91
N GLY A 100 13.56 -3.57 -10.06
CA GLY A 100 14.96 -3.99 -10.22
C GLY A 100 15.36 -5.39 -9.74
N GLY A 101 14.86 -6.44 -10.40
CA GLY A 101 15.56 -7.73 -10.41
C GLY A 101 16.70 -7.73 -11.43
N ASP A 102 17.77 -6.95 -11.20
CA ASP A 102 19.07 -7.18 -11.84
C ASP A 102 19.79 -8.29 -11.06
N GLY A 103 19.40 -9.53 -11.33
CA GLY A 103 20.02 -10.72 -10.78
C GLY A 103 20.99 -11.31 -11.79
N GLY A 104 22.16 -10.70 -11.94
CA GLY A 104 23.26 -11.31 -12.68
C GLY A 104 23.67 -12.66 -12.07
N SER A 105 23.79 -13.69 -12.91
CA SER A 105 24.61 -14.89 -12.68
C SER A 105 24.95 -15.47 -14.05
N ALA A 106 26.10 -15.12 -14.60
CA ALA A 106 27.34 -15.89 -14.48
C ALA A 106 27.37 -17.12 -15.41
N ARG A 107 28.02 -16.90 -16.57
CA ARG A 107 29.02 -17.76 -17.23
C ARG A 107 29.06 -19.23 -16.79
N ASP A 108 28.73 -20.13 -17.71
CA ASP A 108 29.46 -21.40 -17.97
C ASP A 108 28.96 -21.91 -19.34
N GLY A 109 29.75 -22.20 -20.37
CA GLY A 109 31.14 -22.63 -20.36
C GLY A 109 31.31 -24.07 -20.82
N LYS A 110 30.62 -24.55 -21.88
CA LYS A 110 31.10 -25.70 -22.66
C LYS A 110 30.48 -25.83 -24.05
#